data_AF-A0A3D0NTD9-F1
#
_entry.id   AF-A0A3D0NTD9-F1
#
_cell.length_a   1.000
_cell.length_b   1.000
_cell.length_c   1.000
_cell.angle_alpha   90.00
_cell.angle_beta   90.00
_cell.angle_gamma   90.00
#
_symmetry.space_group_name_H-M   'P 1'
#
loop_
_entity.id
_entity.type
_entity.pdbx_description
1 polymer ?
#
loop_
_entity_poly.entity_id
_entity_poly.type
_entity_poly.pdbx_seq_one_letter_code
_entity_poly.pdbx_strand_id
1 'polypeptide(L)'
;IDAEVKEYVMDGYDKTEKILREHLTELHTVAKFLFEHEKMSGEQFALAMEGKPIPEETEDTDEDDDDSNNNENVSSESTEEVTEVKTEKNDSEE
;
A
#
# COMPACT_ATOMS: atom_id res chain seq x y z
N ILE A 1 -15.59 -24.62 19.96
CA ILE A 1 -14.40 -23.74 19.86
C ILE A 1 -13.37 -24.36 18.91
N ASP A 2 -12.80 -25.55 19.15
CA ASP A 2 -11.82 -26.16 18.21
C ASP A 2 -12.30 -26.33 16.75
N ALA A 3 -13.56 -26.72 16.54
CA ALA A 3 -14.11 -26.86 15.19
C ALA A 3 -14.18 -25.52 14.44
N GLU A 4 -14.50 -24.44 15.15
CA GLU A 4 -14.65 -23.09 14.61
C GLU A 4 -13.29 -22.44 14.32
N VAL A 5 -12.31 -22.65 15.20
CA VAL A 5 -10.92 -22.22 14.95
C VAL A 5 -10.36 -22.93 13.71
N LYS A 6 -10.63 -24.22 13.58
CA LYS A 6 -10.22 -24.98 12.39
C LYS A 6 -10.89 -24.44 11.13
N GLU A 7 -12.20 -24.21 11.16
CA GLU A 7 -12.96 -23.64 10.04
C GLU A 7 -12.37 -22.28 9.62
N TYR A 8 -12.11 -21.38 10.57
CA TYR A 8 -11.53 -20.08 10.30
C TYR A 8 -10.15 -20.15 9.63
N VAL A 9 -9.28 -21.06 10.09
CA VAL A 9 -7.96 -21.27 9.51
C VAL A 9 -8.06 -21.84 8.09
N MET A 10 -8.97 -22.79 7.87
CA MET A 10 -9.18 -23.39 6.54
C MET A 10 -9.74 -22.36 5.56
N ASP A 11 -10.67 -21.50 6.00
CA ASP A 11 -11.18 -20.40 5.19
C ASP A 11 -10.07 -19.42 4.79
N GLY A 12 -9.16 -19.10 5.71
CA GLY A 12 -7.99 -18.27 5.42
C GLY A 12 -7.07 -18.92 4.39
N TYR A 13 -6.77 -20.20 4.58
CA TYR A 13 -5.95 -20.99 3.66
C TYR A 13 -6.55 -21.01 2.25
N ASP A 14 -7.82 -21.35 2.10
CA ASP A 14 -8.51 -21.44 0.81
C ASP A 14 -8.54 -20.08 0.10
N LYS A 15 -8.76 -18.99 0.84
CA LYS A 15 -8.71 -17.63 0.29
C LYS A 15 -7.31 -17.28 -0.20
N THR A 16 -6.27 -17.54 0.59
CA THR A 16 -4.89 -17.27 0.19
C THR A 16 -4.49 -18.12 -1.01
N GLU A 17 -4.83 -19.42 -1.02
CA GLU A 17 -4.57 -20.30 -2.15
C GLU A 17 -5.22 -19.77 -3.42
N LYS A 18 -6.49 -19.33 -3.35
CA LYS A 18 -7.19 -18.75 -4.48
C LYS A 18 -6.50 -17.49 -5.01
N ILE A 19 -6.14 -16.55 -4.13
CA ILE A 19 -5.45 -15.30 -4.51
C ILE A 19 -4.10 -15.61 -5.18
N LEU A 20 -3.31 -16.54 -4.63
CA LEU A 20 -2.02 -16.93 -5.20
C LEU A 20 -2.18 -17.62 -6.56
N ARG A 21 -3.25 -18.41 -6.75
CA ARG A 21 -3.55 -19.06 -8.03
C ARG A 21 -4.02 -18.05 -9.08
N GLU A 22 -4.77 -17.03 -8.69
CA GLU A 22 -5.22 -15.95 -9.59
C GLU A 22 -4.04 -15.08 -10.05
N HIS A 23 -3.07 -14.81 -9.16
CA HIS A 23 -1.88 -13.99 -9.43
C HIS A 23 -0.61 -14.84 -9.62
N LEU A 24 -0.72 -16.02 -10.25
CA LEU A 24 0.39 -16.95 -10.39
C LEU A 24 1.54 -16.37 -11.25
N THR A 25 1.19 -15.57 -12.26
CA THR A 25 2.17 -14.97 -13.19
C THR A 25 3.04 -13.93 -12.47
N GLU A 26 2.39 -13.08 -11.68
CA GLU A 26 3.02 -12.05 -10.86
C GLU A 26 3.88 -12.71 -9.78
N LEU A 27 3.38 -13.78 -9.15
CA LEU A 27 4.15 -14.57 -8.18
C LEU A 27 5.44 -15.13 -8.79
N HIS A 28 5.37 -15.69 -9.99
CA HIS A 28 6.56 -16.16 -10.70
C HIS A 28 7.51 -15.03 -11.08
N THR A 29 6.99 -13.85 -11.41
CA THR A 29 7.79 -12.65 -11.72
C THR A 29 8.56 -12.18 -10.49
N VAL A 30 7.88 -12.05 -9.35
CA VAL A 30 8.50 -11.70 -8.07
C VAL A 30 9.54 -12.74 -7.66
N ALA A 31 9.22 -14.02 -7.78
CA ALA A 31 10.15 -15.11 -7.46
C ALA A 31 11.42 -15.07 -8.32
N LYS A 32 11.29 -14.80 -9.62
CA LYS A 32 12.42 -14.68 -10.53
C LYS A 32 13.30 -13.48 -10.16
N PHE A 33 12.70 -12.33 -9.89
CA PHE A 33 13.44 -11.13 -9.50
C PHE A 33 14.23 -11.35 -8.22
N LEU A 34 13.59 -11.89 -7.18
CA LEU A 34 14.24 -12.20 -5.89
C LEU A 34 15.34 -13.25 -6.02
N PHE A 35 15.22 -14.19 -6.96
CA PHE A 35 16.27 -15.16 -7.24
C PHE A 35 17.53 -14.50 -7.81
N GLU A 36 17.37 -13.42 -8.58
CA GLU A 36 18.48 -12.69 -9.21
C GLU A 36 19.08 -11.61 -8.30
N HIS A 37 18.24 -10.92 -7.49
CA HIS A 37 18.63 -9.71 -6.75
C HIS A 37 18.65 -9.88 -5.22
N GLU A 38 18.29 -11.06 -4.69
CA GLU A 38 18.19 -11.43 -3.26
C GLU A 38 17.12 -10.66 -2.46
N LYS A 39 16.89 -9.38 -2.77
CA LYS A 39 15.93 -8.48 -2.13
C LYS A 39 15.05 -7.78 -3.16
N MET A 40 13.92 -7.26 -2.69
CA MET A 40 12.97 -6.46 -3.46
C MET A 40 12.32 -5.46 -2.50
N SER A 41 12.27 -4.18 -2.89
CA SER A 41 11.56 -3.14 -2.14
C SER A 41 10.04 -3.23 -2.33
N GLY A 42 9.27 -2.58 -1.44
CA GLY A 42 7.81 -2.54 -1.55
C GLY A 42 7.32 -1.92 -2.87
N GLU A 43 8.01 -0.88 -3.36
CA GLU A 43 7.70 -0.25 -4.65
C GLU A 43 7.95 -1.19 -5.83
N GLN A 44 9.08 -1.90 -5.82
CA GLN A 44 9.39 -2.91 -6.83
C GLN A 44 8.35 -4.05 -6.84
N PHE A 45 7.91 -4.49 -5.66
CA PHE A 45 6.86 -5.49 -5.53
C PHE A 45 5.53 -5.00 -6.10
N ALA A 46 5.12 -3.78 -5.79
CA ALA A 46 3.90 -3.18 -6.32
C ALA A 46 3.93 -3.12 -7.86
N LEU A 47 5.06 -2.69 -8.44
CA LEU A 47 5.25 -2.68 -9.89
C LEU A 47 5.18 -4.08 -10.50
N ALA A 48 5.75 -5.08 -9.84
CA ALA A 48 5.67 -6.48 -10.27
C ALA A 48 4.22 -7.00 -10.30
N MET A 49 3.44 -6.67 -9.27
CA MET A 49 2.02 -7.03 -9.18
C MET A 49 1.14 -6.29 -10.20
N GLU A 50 1.53 -5.09 -10.61
CA GLU A 50 0.86 -4.32 -11.68
C GLU A 50 1.28 -4.77 -13.09
N GLY A 51 2.22 -5.72 -13.23
CA GLY A 51 2.75 -6.17 -14.51
C GLY A 51 3.62 -5.13 -15.22
N LYS A 52 4.16 -4.16 -14.49
CA LYS A 52 5.04 -3.10 -15.00
C LYS A 52 6.52 -3.53 -14.92
N PRO A 53 7.41 -2.93 -15.73
CA PRO A 53 8.83 -3.20 -15.63
C PRO A 53 9.37 -2.79 -14.25
N ILE A 54 10.15 -3.69 -13.63
CA ILE A 54 10.75 -3.50 -12.31
C ILE A 54 12.15 -2.89 -12.50
N PRO A 55 12.45 -1.72 -11.90
CA PRO A 55 13.78 -1.12 -11.94
C PRO A 55 14.77 -1.93 -11.08
N GLU A 56 16.01 -2.10 -11.56
CA GLU A 56 17.06 -2.89 -10.87
C GLU A 56 17.67 -2.17 -9.65
N GLU A 57 17.66 -0.83 -9.65
CA GLU A 57 18.19 -0.01 -8.55
C GLU A 57 17.07 0.86 -7.98
N THR A 58 16.67 0.58 -6.74
CA THR A 58 15.99 1.55 -5.88
C THR A 58 16.86 1.73 -4.66
N GLU A 59 17.20 2.97 -4.30
CA GLU A 59 17.91 3.24 -3.05
C GLU A 59 17.07 2.67 -1.90
N ASP A 60 17.62 1.70 -1.18
CA ASP A 60 17.04 1.15 0.04
C ASP A 60 17.02 2.27 1.09
N THR A 61 16.00 3.14 1.06
CA THR A 61 15.69 3.95 2.22
C THR A 61 14.99 3.02 3.20
N ASP A 62 15.79 2.41 4.07
CA ASP A 62 15.34 1.74 5.29
C ASP A 62 14.55 2.76 6.14
N GLU A 63 13.28 2.98 5.83
CA GLU A 63 12.36 3.68 6.72
C GLU A 63 11.94 2.66 7.79
N ASP A 64 12.63 2.72 8.94
CA ASP A 64 12.21 2.08 10.18
C ASP A 64 10.74 2.45 10.49
N ASP A 65 9.82 1.49 10.37
CA ASP A 65 8.45 1.58 10.89
C ASP A 65 8.51 1.77 12.42
N ASP A 66 8.48 3.03 12.86
CA ASP A 66 8.25 3.41 14.25
C ASP A 66 6.78 3.10 14.61
N ASP A 67 6.57 1.92 15.18
CA ASP A 67 5.34 1.51 15.86
C ASP A 67 5.08 2.41 17.08
N SER A 68 4.39 3.54 16.84
CA SER A 68 3.77 4.35 17.89
C SER A 68 2.25 4.31 17.78
N ASN A 69 1.71 3.22 18.32
CA ASN A 69 0.33 3.06 18.77
C ASN A 69 -0.13 4.20 19.70
N ASN A 70 -1.23 4.90 19.38
CA ASN A 70 -2.16 5.36 20.43
C ASN A 70 -3.58 5.66 19.93
N ASN A 71 -4.49 4.81 20.36
CA ASN A 71 -5.93 5.01 20.43
C ASN A 71 -6.28 6.03 21.52
N GLU A 72 -7.04 7.09 21.19
CA GLU A 72 -8.09 7.66 22.06
C GLU A 72 -8.98 8.68 21.31
N ASN A 73 -10.19 8.22 20.96
CA ASN A 73 -11.48 8.92 21.02
C ASN A 73 -11.50 10.42 21.43
N VAL A 74 -12.09 11.31 20.61
CA VAL A 74 -13.14 12.26 21.06
C VAL A 74 -14.08 12.66 19.91
N SER A 75 -15.36 12.35 20.10
CA SER A 75 -16.52 13.00 19.48
C SER A 75 -16.75 14.40 20.06
N SER A 76 -16.81 15.46 19.23
CA SER A 76 -17.63 16.66 19.49
C SER A 76 -17.60 17.66 18.32
N GLU A 77 -18.75 17.79 17.65
CA GLU A 77 -19.52 18.99 17.27
C GLU A 77 -18.85 20.39 17.16
N SER A 78 -19.37 21.15 16.17
CA SER A 78 -19.31 22.62 15.97
C SER A 78 -18.00 23.21 15.45
N THR A 79 -17.93 24.28 14.64
CA THR A 79 -18.82 25.18 13.87
C THR A 79 -17.87 26.15 13.13
N GLU A 80 -18.37 26.84 12.10
CA GLU A 80 -17.93 28.16 11.59
C GLU A 80 -16.58 28.20 10.81
N GLU A 81 -16.59 28.57 9.52
CA GLU A 81 -16.73 29.91 8.91
C GLU A 81 -15.35 30.62 8.80
N VAL A 82 -15.23 31.54 7.82
CA VAL A 82 -14.16 32.56 7.65
C VAL A 82 -12.94 32.02 6.87
N THR A 83 -12.42 32.55 5.75
CA THR A 83 -12.51 33.83 5.00
C THR A 83 -11.82 33.63 3.65
N GLU A 84 -12.34 34.15 2.53
CA GLU A 84 -11.98 35.46 1.94
C GLU A 84 -10.50 35.60 1.53
N VAL A 85 -10.21 35.46 0.22
CA VAL A 85 -8.99 36.00 -0.41
C VAL A 85 -9.41 36.88 -1.58
N LYS A 86 -9.10 38.16 -1.45
CA LYS A 86 -9.33 39.22 -2.44
C LYS A 86 -7.99 39.65 -3.04
N THR A 87 -7.97 39.73 -4.38
CA THR A 87 -7.17 40.60 -5.27
C THR A 87 -5.64 40.45 -5.32
N GLU A 88 -5.10 40.21 -6.52
CA GLU A 88 -4.48 41.22 -7.44
C GLU A 88 -4.10 40.52 -8.77
N LYS A 89 -4.68 40.91 -9.91
CA LYS A 89 -4.22 41.95 -10.85
C LYS A 89 -3.12 41.42 -11.80
N ASN A 90 -3.50 41.12 -13.03
CA ASN A 90 -2.58 41.14 -14.17
C ASN A 90 -3.28 41.76 -15.39
N ASP A 91 -2.46 42.52 -16.09
CA ASP A 91 -2.75 43.70 -16.88
C ASP A 91 -2.99 43.38 -18.37
N SER A 92 -3.86 44.20 -18.97
CA SER A 92 -3.76 44.75 -20.33
C SER A 92 -3.89 43.86 -21.58
N GLU A 93 -5.08 43.96 -22.19
CA GLU A 93 -5.27 44.00 -23.64
C GLU A 93 -4.95 45.42 -24.14
N GLU A 94 -3.99 45.55 -25.06
CA GLU A 94 -4.07 46.33 -26.31
C GLU A 94 -2.91 45.96 -27.26
#